data_AF-A0A8S2AV14-F1
#
_entry.id   AF-A0A8S2AV14-F1
#
_cell.length_a   1.000
_cell.length_b   1.000
_cell.length_c   1.000
_cell.angle_alpha   90.00
_cell.angle_beta   90.00
_cell.angle_gamma   90.00
#
_symmetry.space_group_name_H-M   'P 1'
#
loop_
_entity.id
_entity.type
_entity.pdbx_description
1 polymer ?
#
loop_
_entity_poly.entity_id
_entity_poly.type
_entity_poly.pdbx_seq_one_letter_code
_entity_poly.pdbx_strand_id
1 'polypeptide(L)'
;MTNDTTIVHESPSLLRAWWMNKNLRYDVAMSSIILIINIAAIVYMITHKIPLNKADPALLILVVSIIFYVLFGIVSCISWVMAIENVRLASEAYVYGRIGHTSGFGIFLDLLYSISPHLALHFGLPCLLWFVAAMIAPCCPYLWKGLCKRVQELRDWWKFVNRPQSSVVIV
;
A
#
# COMPACT_ATOMS: atom_id res chain seq x y z
N MET A 1 -1.41 43.08 39.50
CA MET A 1 -2.60 42.54 38.81
C MET A 1 -2.08 41.83 37.58
N THR A 2 -1.86 40.53 37.66
CA THR A 2 -1.39 39.68 36.55
C THR A 2 -2.61 39.23 35.77
N ASN A 3 -2.68 39.61 34.49
CA ASN A 3 -3.72 39.13 33.59
C ASN A 3 -3.42 37.67 33.21
N ASP A 4 -4.08 36.72 33.87
CA ASP A 4 -4.10 35.33 33.43
C ASP A 4 -4.87 35.25 32.10
N THR A 5 -4.12 35.27 31.00
CA THR A 5 -4.67 34.95 29.67
C THR A 5 -5.03 33.48 29.64
N THR A 6 -6.31 33.17 29.81
CA THR A 6 -6.84 31.82 29.66
C THR A 6 -6.83 31.46 28.18
N ILE A 7 -5.85 30.66 27.75
CA ILE A 7 -5.81 30.13 26.39
C ILE A 7 -6.87 29.03 26.31
N VAL A 8 -8.03 29.35 25.73
CA VAL A 8 -9.05 28.36 25.41
C VAL A 8 -8.54 27.57 24.20
N HIS A 9 -8.07 26.34 24.44
CA HIS A 9 -7.80 25.41 23.36
C HIS A 9 -9.12 24.87 22.80
N GLU A 10 -9.54 25.37 21.65
CA GLU A 10 -10.63 24.75 20.89
C GLU A 10 -10.19 23.37 20.40
N SER A 11 -10.92 22.35 20.85
CA SER A 11 -10.80 20.99 20.31
C SER A 11 -11.15 21.02 18.81
N PRO A 12 -10.32 20.45 17.93
CA PRO A 12 -10.62 20.42 16.50
C PRO A 12 -11.94 19.70 16.24
N SER A 13 -12.74 20.19 15.30
CA SER A 13 -13.98 19.52 14.88
C SER A 13 -13.70 18.10 14.41
N LEU A 14 -14.69 17.21 14.53
CA LEU A 14 -14.58 15.81 14.11
C LEU A 14 -14.13 15.68 12.65
N LEU A 15 -14.68 16.50 11.75
CA LEU A 15 -14.27 16.56 10.34
C LEU A 15 -12.82 17.01 10.17
N ARG A 16 -12.36 17.97 10.98
CA ARG A 16 -10.96 18.43 10.95
C ARG A 16 -10.02 17.35 11.48
N ALA A 17 -10.38 16.66 12.55
CA ALA A 17 -9.63 15.53 13.09
C ALA A 17 -9.56 14.36 12.09
N TRP A 18 -10.67 14.07 11.41
CA TRP A 18 -10.76 13.11 10.33
C TRP A 18 -9.83 13.46 9.16
N TRP A 19 -9.90 14.70 8.67
CA TRP A 19 -9.06 15.16 7.56
C TRP A 19 -7.57 15.16 7.93
N MET A 20 -7.23 15.45 9.19
CA MET A 20 -5.85 15.42 9.65
C MET A 20 -5.32 13.99 9.92
N ASN A 21 -6.18 12.97 9.85
CA ASN A 21 -5.77 11.59 10.03
C ASN A 21 -4.92 11.10 8.84
N LYS A 22 -3.66 10.76 9.11
CA LYS A 22 -2.68 10.35 8.09
C LYS A 22 -3.09 9.08 7.35
N ASN A 23 -3.71 8.13 8.04
CA ASN A 23 -4.09 6.84 7.44
C ASN A 23 -5.26 7.02 6.48
N LEU A 24 -6.27 7.81 6.87
CA LEU A 24 -7.41 8.13 5.99
C LEU A 24 -6.98 8.92 4.77
N ARG A 25 -6.12 9.94 4.94
CA ARG A 25 -5.59 10.70 3.80
C ARG A 25 -4.81 9.83 2.82
N TYR A 26 -3.96 8.94 3.36
CA TYR A 26 -3.22 7.98 2.54
C TYR A 26 -4.19 7.08 1.77
N ASP A 27 -5.20 6.55 2.46
CA ASP A 27 -6.16 5.62 1.88
C ASP A 27 -6.97 6.27 0.74
N VAL A 28 -7.52 7.47 0.98
CA VAL A 28 -8.24 8.25 -0.04
C VAL A 28 -7.35 8.54 -1.25
N ALA A 29 -6.11 8.98 -1.02
CA ALA A 29 -5.18 9.32 -2.09
C ALA A 29 -4.80 8.08 -2.93
N MET A 30 -4.44 6.98 -2.28
CA MET A 30 -4.06 5.74 -2.97
C MET A 30 -5.24 5.12 -3.74
N SER A 31 -6.43 5.09 -3.13
CA SER A 31 -7.64 4.63 -3.82
C SER A 31 -7.91 5.44 -5.08
N SER A 32 -7.73 6.76 -5.01
CA SER A 32 -7.90 7.66 -6.16
C SER A 32 -6.86 7.39 -7.26
N ILE A 33 -5.58 7.26 -6.90
CA ILE A 33 -4.50 6.98 -7.86
C ILE A 33 -4.75 5.64 -8.55
N ILE A 34 -5.08 4.60 -7.78
CA ILE A 34 -5.29 3.24 -8.30
C ILE A 34 -6.50 3.19 -9.24
N LEU A 35 -7.58 3.90 -8.89
CA LEU A 35 -8.74 4.01 -9.77
C LEU A 35 -8.37 4.67 -11.10
N ILE A 36 -7.65 5.79 -11.06
CA ILE A 36 -7.24 6.54 -12.26
C ILE A 36 -6.36 5.70 -13.18
N ILE A 37 -5.33 5.03 -12.66
CA ILE A 37 -4.41 4.24 -13.49
C ILE A 37 -5.10 3.01 -14.11
N ASN A 38 -6.04 2.37 -13.40
CA ASN A 38 -6.82 1.26 -13.94
C ASN A 38 -7.75 1.74 -15.07
N ILE A 39 -8.46 2.85 -14.87
CA ILE A 39 -9.28 3.45 -15.93
C ILE A 39 -8.42 3.79 -17.15
N ALA A 40 -7.26 4.42 -16.94
CA ALA A 40 -6.35 4.77 -18.02
C ALA A 40 -5.87 3.53 -18.81
N ALA A 41 -5.50 2.44 -18.12
CA ALA A 41 -5.09 1.19 -18.76
C ALA A 41 -6.23 0.55 -19.56
N ILE A 42 -7.45 0.51 -19.00
CA ILE A 42 -8.63 -0.01 -19.70
C ILE A 42 -8.93 0.83 -20.96
N VAL A 43 -8.96 2.16 -20.83
CA VAL A 43 -9.18 3.07 -21.96
C VAL A 43 -8.12 2.87 -23.04
N TYR A 44 -6.86 2.71 -22.64
CA TYR A 44 -5.76 2.42 -23.57
C TYR A 44 -5.99 1.11 -24.34
N MET A 45 -6.32 0.02 -23.63
CA MET A 45 -6.59 -1.28 -24.25
C MET A 45 -7.76 -1.24 -25.22
N ILE A 46 -8.86 -0.56 -24.85
CA ILE A 46 -10.03 -0.37 -25.72
C ILE A 46 -9.63 0.41 -26.98
N THR A 47 -8.89 1.50 -26.82
CA THR A 47 -8.46 2.37 -27.93
C THR A 47 -7.58 1.62 -28.92
N HIS A 48 -6.67 0.79 -28.42
CA HIS A 48 -5.73 0.02 -29.24
C HIS A 48 -6.24 -1.40 -29.59
N LYS A 49 -7.49 -1.72 -29.25
CA LYS A 49 -8.14 -3.02 -29.52
C LYS A 49 -7.35 -4.22 -29.02
N ILE A 50 -6.69 -4.09 -27.87
CA ILE A 50 -5.89 -5.14 -27.25
C ILE A 50 -6.85 -6.15 -26.59
N PRO A 51 -6.91 -7.41 -27.07
CA PRO A 51 -7.85 -8.38 -26.54
C PRO A 51 -7.33 -8.98 -25.22
N LEU A 52 -8.24 -9.19 -24.26
CA LEU A 52 -7.99 -10.07 -23.12
C LEU A 52 -8.07 -11.53 -23.59
N ASN A 53 -7.02 -12.31 -23.33
CA ASN A 53 -7.00 -13.71 -23.70
C ASN A 53 -7.91 -14.52 -22.76
N LYS A 54 -9.00 -15.07 -23.32
CA LYS A 54 -10.00 -15.83 -22.55
C LYS A 54 -9.52 -17.21 -22.09
N ALA A 55 -8.49 -17.75 -22.74
CA ALA A 55 -7.88 -19.03 -22.36
C ALA A 55 -6.74 -18.86 -21.35
N ASP A 56 -6.41 -17.62 -20.98
CA ASP A 56 -5.33 -17.35 -20.06
C ASP A 56 -5.76 -17.66 -18.61
N PRO A 57 -5.07 -18.54 -17.88
CA PRO A 57 -5.31 -18.72 -16.45
C PRO A 57 -5.20 -17.41 -15.64
N ALA A 58 -4.47 -16.40 -16.13
CA ALA A 58 -4.43 -15.08 -15.53
C ALA A 58 -5.79 -14.36 -15.53
N LEU A 59 -6.73 -14.72 -16.42
CA LEU A 59 -8.07 -14.14 -16.43
C LEU A 59 -8.84 -14.46 -15.13
N LEU A 60 -8.66 -15.66 -14.58
CA LEU A 60 -9.28 -16.02 -13.30
C LEU A 60 -8.74 -15.15 -12.17
N ILE A 61 -7.43 -14.91 -12.16
CA ILE A 61 -6.75 -14.06 -11.18
C ILE A 61 -7.25 -12.61 -11.31
N LEU A 62 -7.41 -12.11 -12.53
CA LEU A 62 -7.98 -10.78 -12.80
C LEU A 62 -9.40 -10.67 -12.25
N VAL A 63 -10.27 -11.65 -12.53
CA VAL A 63 -11.67 -11.65 -12.03
C VAL A 63 -11.73 -11.66 -10.51
N VAL A 64 -10.93 -12.52 -9.86
CA VAL A 64 -10.84 -12.56 -8.41
C VAL A 64 -10.34 -11.21 -7.87
N SER A 65 -9.31 -10.65 -8.48
CA SER A 65 -8.75 -9.34 -8.08
C SER A 65 -9.79 -8.22 -8.21
N ILE A 66 -10.63 -8.23 -9.25
CA ILE A 66 -11.74 -7.29 -9.41
C ILE A 66 -12.76 -7.43 -8.28
N ILE A 67 -13.17 -8.66 -7.95
CA ILE A 67 -14.13 -8.91 -6.86
C ILE A 67 -13.59 -8.37 -5.54
N PHE A 68 -12.34 -8.68 -5.21
CA PHE A 68 -11.70 -8.16 -4.00
C PHE A 68 -11.59 -6.64 -4.03
N TYR A 69 -11.15 -6.05 -5.15
CA TYR A 69 -11.01 -4.60 -5.28
C TYR A 69 -12.33 -3.87 -5.03
N VAL A 70 -13.43 -4.34 -5.61
CA VAL A 70 -14.76 -3.73 -5.44
C VAL A 70 -15.26 -3.93 -4.02
N LEU A 71 -15.20 -5.15 -3.48
CA LEU A 71 -15.69 -5.46 -2.14
C LEU A 71 -14.96 -4.65 -1.06
N PHE A 72 -13.62 -4.70 -1.05
CA PHE A 72 -12.81 -4.02 -0.05
C PHE A 72 -12.79 -2.50 -0.27
N GLY A 73 -12.89 -2.03 -1.52
CA GLY A 73 -13.04 -0.62 -1.82
C GLY A 73 -14.34 -0.03 -1.24
N ILE A 74 -15.46 -0.72 -1.39
CA ILE A 74 -16.75 -0.30 -0.81
C ILE A 74 -16.67 -0.27 0.72
N VAL A 75 -16.17 -1.35 1.34
CA VAL A 75 -16.04 -1.43 2.80
C VAL A 75 -15.11 -0.33 3.33
N SER A 76 -13.98 -0.07 2.66
CA SER A 76 -13.07 1.04 3.01
C SER A 76 -13.78 2.40 2.94
N CYS A 77 -14.53 2.67 1.86
CA CYS A 77 -15.28 3.92 1.70
C CYS A 77 -16.35 4.11 2.80
N ILE A 78 -17.08 3.04 3.16
CA ILE A 78 -18.05 3.09 4.26
C ILE A 78 -17.34 3.41 5.56
N SER A 79 -16.22 2.74 5.84
CA SER A 79 -15.42 2.97 7.04
C SER A 79 -14.82 4.38 7.10
N TRP A 80 -14.53 5.03 5.96
CA TRP A 80 -14.13 6.45 5.93
C TRP A 80 -15.22 7.34 6.50
N VAL A 81 -16.47 7.14 6.09
CA VAL A 81 -17.61 7.95 6.55
C VAL A 81 -17.84 7.70 8.03
N MET A 82 -17.85 6.43 8.47
CA MET A 82 -18.05 6.09 9.87
C MET A 82 -16.90 6.59 10.77
N ALA A 83 -15.68 6.71 10.22
CA ALA A 83 -14.53 7.21 10.97
C ALA A 83 -14.62 8.70 11.32
N ILE A 84 -15.55 9.47 10.74
CA ILE A 84 -15.83 10.86 11.13
C ILE A 84 -16.31 10.90 12.58
N GLU A 85 -17.17 9.96 12.97
CA GLU A 85 -17.76 9.88 14.31
C GLU A 85 -16.96 8.96 15.23
N ASN A 86 -16.33 7.91 14.70
CA ASN A 86 -15.58 6.94 15.48
C ASN A 86 -14.18 6.70 14.91
N VAL A 87 -13.19 7.39 15.48
CA VAL A 87 -11.79 7.32 15.04
C VAL A 87 -11.18 5.90 15.09
N ARG A 88 -11.74 4.96 15.87
CA ARG A 88 -11.26 3.57 15.92
C ARG A 88 -11.44 2.89 14.56
N LEU A 89 -12.49 3.25 13.83
CA LEU A 89 -12.78 2.75 12.48
C LEU A 89 -11.81 3.28 11.43
N ALA A 90 -11.03 4.34 11.72
CA ALA A 90 -10.00 4.81 10.79
C ALA A 90 -8.87 3.79 10.60
N SER A 91 -8.57 2.99 11.63
CA SER A 91 -7.59 1.89 11.52
C SER A 91 -8.12 0.74 10.68
N GLU A 92 -9.40 0.41 10.83
CA GLU A 92 -10.05 -0.64 10.05
C GLU A 92 -10.21 -0.22 8.58
N ALA A 93 -10.64 1.02 8.35
CA ALA A 93 -10.70 1.62 7.02
C ALA A 93 -9.36 1.51 6.31
N TYR A 94 -8.27 1.85 7.01
CA TYR A 94 -6.92 1.69 6.50
C TYR A 94 -6.61 0.24 6.12
N VAL A 95 -6.92 -0.76 6.95
CA VAL A 95 -6.66 -2.17 6.61
C VAL A 95 -7.47 -2.62 5.39
N TYR A 96 -8.76 -2.33 5.34
CA TYR A 96 -9.60 -2.68 4.18
C TYR A 96 -9.15 -1.95 2.92
N GLY A 97 -8.81 -0.67 3.05
CA GLY A 97 -8.23 0.14 1.99
C GLY A 97 -6.97 -0.47 1.43
N ARG A 98 -6.05 -0.95 2.28
CA ARG A 98 -4.82 -1.63 1.86
C ARG A 98 -5.07 -2.91 1.07
N ILE A 99 -6.02 -3.74 1.50
CA ILE A 99 -6.41 -4.94 0.76
C ILE A 99 -6.96 -4.54 -0.61
N GLY A 100 -7.85 -3.54 -0.64
CA GLY A 100 -8.37 -2.96 -1.88
C GLY A 100 -7.26 -2.44 -2.79
N HIS A 101 -6.32 -1.64 -2.27
CA HIS A 101 -5.19 -1.10 -3.04
C HIS A 101 -4.34 -2.22 -3.66
N THR A 102 -4.07 -3.26 -2.88
CA THR A 102 -3.32 -4.43 -3.32
C THR A 102 -4.02 -5.13 -4.48
N SER A 103 -5.32 -5.39 -4.36
CA SER A 103 -6.11 -6.00 -5.43
C SER A 103 -6.19 -5.09 -6.66
N GLY A 104 -6.44 -3.80 -6.47
CA GLY A 104 -6.50 -2.82 -7.57
C GLY A 104 -5.16 -2.63 -8.29
N PHE A 105 -4.04 -2.75 -7.57
CA PHE A 105 -2.72 -2.75 -8.17
C PHE A 105 -2.43 -4.05 -8.93
N GLY A 106 -2.91 -5.19 -8.44
CA GLY A 106 -2.87 -6.47 -9.16
C GLY A 106 -3.60 -6.39 -10.50
N ILE A 107 -4.82 -5.83 -10.51
CA ILE A 107 -5.58 -5.56 -11.75
C ILE A 107 -4.73 -4.71 -12.70
N PHE A 108 -4.13 -3.63 -12.20
CA PHE A 108 -3.31 -2.75 -13.03
C PHE A 108 -2.11 -3.47 -13.65
N LEU A 109 -1.44 -4.37 -12.90
CA LEU A 109 -0.34 -5.17 -13.44
C LEU A 109 -0.81 -6.17 -14.52
N ASP A 110 -1.96 -6.81 -14.34
CA ASP A 110 -2.53 -7.73 -15.33
C ASP A 110 -2.90 -6.99 -16.63
N LEU A 111 -3.49 -5.78 -16.49
CA LEU A 111 -3.78 -4.91 -17.63
C LEU A 111 -2.50 -4.45 -18.33
N LEU A 112 -1.49 -4.03 -17.55
CA LEU A 112 -0.17 -3.68 -18.08
C LEU A 112 0.48 -4.86 -18.81
N TYR A 113 0.34 -6.08 -18.29
CA TYR A 113 0.90 -7.27 -18.90
C TYR A 113 0.24 -7.55 -20.24
N SER A 114 -1.08 -7.37 -20.30
CA SER A 114 -1.86 -7.45 -21.55
C SER A 114 -1.45 -6.39 -22.57
N ILE A 115 -1.06 -5.19 -22.12
CA ILE A 115 -0.54 -4.12 -22.98
C ILE A 115 0.90 -4.45 -23.45
N SER A 116 1.77 -4.81 -22.52
CA SER A 116 3.17 -5.15 -22.77
C SER A 116 3.77 -5.87 -21.55
N PRO A 117 4.22 -7.12 -21.70
CA PRO A 117 4.89 -7.87 -20.63
C PRO A 117 6.13 -7.13 -20.08
N HIS A 118 6.86 -6.41 -20.93
CA HIS A 118 8.01 -5.63 -20.50
C HIS A 118 7.61 -4.48 -19.58
N LEU A 119 6.49 -3.80 -19.87
CA LEU A 119 5.99 -2.71 -19.04
C LEU A 119 5.54 -3.25 -17.67
N ALA A 120 4.82 -4.37 -17.66
CA ALA A 120 4.44 -5.05 -16.42
C ALA A 120 5.64 -5.49 -15.57
N LEU A 121 6.73 -5.95 -16.18
CA LEU A 121 7.95 -6.29 -15.46
C LEU A 121 8.64 -5.06 -14.86
N HIS A 122 8.80 -3.99 -15.64
CA HIS A 122 9.45 -2.76 -15.18
C HIS A 122 8.69 -2.07 -14.05
N PHE A 123 7.36 -2.07 -14.10
CA PHE A 123 6.52 -1.52 -13.04
C PHE A 123 6.28 -2.51 -11.89
N GLY A 124 6.13 -3.80 -12.20
CA GLY A 124 5.81 -4.85 -11.25
C GLY A 124 6.95 -5.20 -10.30
N LEU A 125 8.20 -5.27 -10.77
CA LEU A 125 9.34 -5.65 -9.93
C LEU A 125 9.59 -4.67 -8.76
N PRO A 126 9.65 -3.35 -9.00
CA PRO A 126 9.80 -2.38 -7.92
C PRO A 126 8.56 -2.36 -7.00
N CYS A 127 7.37 -2.54 -7.56
CA CYS A 127 6.14 -2.54 -6.80
C CYS A 127 5.93 -3.81 -5.97
N LEU A 128 6.49 -4.97 -6.36
CA LEU A 128 6.51 -6.20 -5.56
C LEU A 128 7.34 -6.04 -4.29
N LEU A 129 8.48 -5.34 -4.36
CA LEU A 129 9.29 -5.02 -3.17
C LEU A 129 8.50 -4.14 -2.19
N TRP A 130 7.78 -3.15 -2.71
CA TRP A 130 6.87 -2.34 -1.90
C TRP A 130 5.70 -3.17 -1.35
N PHE A 131 5.12 -4.06 -2.16
CA PHE A 131 3.96 -4.89 -1.83
C PHE A 131 4.20 -5.79 -0.61
N VAL A 132 5.36 -6.45 -0.57
CA VAL A 132 5.76 -7.30 0.57
C VAL A 132 5.79 -6.50 1.87
N ALA A 133 6.40 -5.32 1.86
CA ALA A 133 6.42 -4.44 3.04
C ALA A 133 5.03 -3.88 3.37
N ALA A 134 4.29 -3.53 2.33
CA ALA A 134 3.00 -2.87 2.39
C ALA A 134 1.87 -3.74 2.97
N MET A 135 1.90 -5.04 2.69
CA MET A 135 0.88 -6.01 3.10
C MET A 135 1.29 -6.85 4.31
N ILE A 136 2.55 -7.31 4.39
CA ILE A 136 2.98 -8.17 5.50
C ILE A 136 3.05 -7.39 6.82
N ALA A 137 3.50 -6.13 6.78
CA ALA A 137 3.59 -5.31 7.99
C ALA A 137 2.25 -5.09 8.70
N PRO A 138 1.15 -4.68 8.02
CA PRO A 138 -0.15 -4.51 8.67
C PRO A 138 -0.95 -5.80 8.84
N CYS A 139 -0.94 -6.73 7.87
CA CYS A 139 -1.79 -7.93 7.92
C CYS A 139 -1.18 -9.06 8.76
N CYS A 140 0.15 -9.10 8.89
CA CYS A 140 0.86 -10.16 9.60
C CYS A 140 2.05 -9.59 10.41
N PRO A 141 1.78 -8.80 11.46
CA PRO A 141 2.82 -8.07 12.21
C PRO A 141 3.89 -8.99 12.81
N TYR A 142 3.53 -10.22 13.19
CA TYR A 142 4.47 -11.23 13.68
C TYR A 142 5.46 -11.70 12.60
N LEU A 143 4.97 -11.96 11.38
CA LEU A 143 5.82 -12.33 10.23
C LEU A 143 6.74 -11.19 9.85
N TRP A 144 6.23 -9.95 9.82
CA TRP A 144 7.04 -8.76 9.54
C TRP A 144 8.15 -8.57 10.57
N LYS A 145 7.84 -8.67 11.87
CA LYS A 145 8.84 -8.57 12.94
C LYS A 145 9.91 -9.66 12.82
N GLY A 146 9.51 -10.89 12.45
CA GLY A 146 10.43 -11.99 12.16
C GLY A 146 11.37 -11.69 10.99
N LEU A 147 10.83 -11.19 9.87
CA LEU A 147 11.60 -10.78 8.69
C LEU A 147 12.58 -9.65 9.03
N CYS A 148 12.13 -8.59 9.71
CA CYS A 148 12.99 -7.49 10.14
C CYS A 148 14.15 -7.99 11.03
N LYS A 149 13.85 -8.90 11.96
CA LYS A 149 14.89 -9.51 12.81
C LYS A 149 15.93 -10.27 11.99
N ARG A 150 15.51 -11.10 11.03
CA ARG A 150 16.44 -11.83 10.15
C ARG A 150 17.29 -10.91 9.28
N VAL A 151 16.71 -9.85 8.74
CA VAL A 151 17.45 -8.84 7.96
C VAL A 151 18.47 -8.12 8.83
N GLN A 152 18.12 -7.81 10.08
CA GLN A 152 19.03 -7.20 11.04
C GLN A 152 20.20 -8.13 11.37
N GLU A 153 19.94 -9.41 11.65
CA GLU A 153 20.96 -10.44 11.91
C GLU A 153 21.93 -10.57 10.72
N LEU A 154 21.42 -10.61 9.49
CA LEU A 154 22.22 -10.64 8.26
C LEU A 154 23.09 -9.39 8.11
N ARG A 155 22.54 -8.21 8.37
CA ARG A 155 23.28 -6.94 8.32
C ARG A 155 24.42 -6.94 9.35
N ASP A 156 24.16 -7.39 10.57
CA ASP A 156 25.15 -7.39 11.64
C ASP A 156 26.27 -8.40 11.37
N TRP A 157 25.93 -9.58 10.83
CA TRP A 157 26.90 -10.55 10.33
C TRP A 157 27.76 -9.99 9.19
N TRP A 158 27.14 -9.33 8.21
CA TRP A 158 27.86 -8.71 7.09
C TRP A 158 28.85 -7.63 7.55
N LYS A 159 28.47 -6.83 8.55
CA LYS A 159 29.36 -5.84 9.17
C LYS A 159 30.53 -6.50 9.90
N PHE A 160 30.30 -7.63 10.56
CA PHE A 160 31.35 -8.37 11.26
C PHE A 160 32.39 -8.93 10.28
N VAL A 161 31.95 -9.58 9.21
CA VAL A 161 32.84 -10.15 8.18
C VAL A 161 33.69 -9.08 7.49
N ASN A 162 33.13 -7.89 7.25
CA ASN A 162 33.83 -6.80 6.58
C ASN A 162 34.64 -5.89 7.53
N ARG A 163 34.84 -6.28 8.80
CA ARG A 163 35.75 -5.52 9.67
C ARG A 163 37.17 -5.62 9.12
N PRO A 164 37.91 -4.51 9.00
CA PRO A 164 39.31 -4.56 8.60
C PRO A 164 40.09 -5.39 9.62
N GLN A 165 40.78 -6.42 9.14
CA GLN A 165 41.71 -7.18 9.98
C GLN A 165 42.98 -6.34 10.16
N SER A 166 43.28 -5.96 11.40
CA SER A 166 44.59 -5.38 11.72
C SER A 166 45.64 -6.49 11.63
N SER A 167 46.28 -6.64 10.47
CA SER A 167 47.54 -7.37 10.38
C SER A 167 48.61 -6.53 11.06
N VAL A 168 49.01 -6.90 12.28
CA VAL A 168 50.25 -6.39 12.87
C VAL A 168 51.37 -6.98 12.02
N VAL A 169 51.88 -6.21 11.08
CA VAL A 169 53.14 -6.53 10.40
C VAL A 169 54.23 -6.24 11.42
N ILE A 170 54.78 -7.29 12.02
CA ILE A 170 56.00 -7.17 12.81
C ILE A 170 57.12 -6.92 11.79
N VAL A 171 57.61 -5.68 11.74
CA VAL A 171 58.83 -5.29 11.02
C VAL A 171 60.03 -5.48 11.93
#